data_AF-A0A659UH90-F1
#
_entry.id   AF-A0A659UH90-F1
#
_cell.length_a   1.000
_cell.length_b   1.000
_cell.length_c   1.000
_cell.angle_alpha   90.00
_cell.angle_beta   90.00
_cell.angle_gamma   90.00
#
_symmetry.space_group_name_H-M   'P 1'
#
loop_
_entity.id
_entity.type
_entity.pdbx_description
1 polymer ?
#
loop_
_entity_poly.entity_id
_entity_poly.type
_entity_poly.pdbx_seq_one_letter_code
_entity_poly.pdbx_strand_id
1 'polypeptide(L)' 'HGEDAKGKKDMGAPNLTDQYWIYGGDLETIVTTVHGGRQGHMPTWDERLTPAEIKILALYVYQLGVENP' A
#
# COMPACT_ATOMS: atom_id res chain seq x y z
N HIS A 1 -10.47 8.93 0.91
CA HIS A 1 -9.08 9.36 1.13
C HIS A 1 -8.96 10.57 2.09
N GLY A 2 -9.93 10.80 2.99
CA GLY A 2 -9.96 12.05 3.78
C GLY A 2 -10.58 13.20 2.98
N GLU A 3 -10.87 14.31 3.66
CA GLU A 3 -11.39 15.53 3.03
C GLU A 3 -10.32 16.26 2.22
N ASP A 4 -9.05 16.13 2.65
CA ASP A 4 -7.88 16.72 2.02
C ASP A 4 -7.13 15.74 1.09
N ALA A 5 -7.74 14.58 0.80
CA ALA A 5 -7.21 13.51 -0.04
C ALA A 5 -5.89 12.87 0.45
N LYS A 6 -5.45 13.12 1.70
CA LYS A 6 -4.19 12.59 2.26
C LYS A 6 -4.22 11.13 2.72
N GLY A 7 -5.31 10.42 2.44
CA GLY A 7 -5.49 9.01 2.77
C GLY A 7 -6.13 8.77 4.14
N LYS A 8 -6.38 7.49 4.43
CA LYS A 8 -6.91 7.01 5.73
C LYS A 8 -6.27 5.65 6.03
N LYS A 9 -5.26 5.63 6.91
CA LYS A 9 -4.47 4.42 7.22
C LYS A 9 -5.33 3.26 7.73
N ASP A 10 -6.29 3.54 8.61
CA ASP A 10 -7.18 2.51 9.19
C ASP A 10 -8.05 1.80 8.15
N MET A 11 -8.29 2.44 7.00
CA MET A 11 -9.06 1.89 5.89
C MET A 11 -8.16 1.39 4.75
N GLY A 12 -6.84 1.51 4.89
CA GLY A 12 -5.89 1.24 3.80
C GLY A 12 -6.00 2.19 2.60
N ALA A 13 -6.69 3.33 2.74
CA ALA A 13 -6.89 4.26 1.63
C ALA A 13 -5.62 5.11 1.40
N PRO A 14 -4.98 5.05 0.21
CA PRO A 14 -3.72 5.75 -0.07
C PRO A 14 -3.88 7.28 -0.06
N ASN A 15 -2.77 7.99 0.02
CA ASN A 15 -2.72 9.44 -0.24
C ASN A 15 -2.82 9.68 -1.75
N LEU A 16 -3.70 10.57 -2.19
CA LEU A 16 -3.88 10.90 -3.60
C LEU A 16 -3.15 12.19 -4.02
N THR A 17 -2.51 12.88 -3.06
CA THR A 17 -1.80 14.15 -3.30
C THR A 17 -0.30 13.98 -3.48
N ASP A 18 0.24 12.77 -3.33
CA ASP A 18 1.66 12.47 -3.54
C ASP A 18 1.92 11.80 -4.90
N GLN A 19 3.18 11.42 -5.12
CA GLN A 19 3.65 10.87 -6.39
C GLN A 19 3.69 9.33 -6.41
N TYR A 20 3.25 8.65 -5.35
CA TYR A 20 3.41 7.20 -5.21
C TYR A 20 2.13 6.46 -5.58
N TRP A 21 2.14 5.78 -6.74
CA TRP A 21 1.00 5.08 -7.29
C TRP A 21 1.30 3.59 -7.51
N ILE A 22 0.55 2.69 -6.87
CA ILE A 22 0.73 1.23 -7.04
C ILE A 22 -0.03 0.67 -8.25
N TYR A 23 -1.03 1.40 -8.74
CA TYR A 23 -1.82 1.00 -9.91
C TYR A 23 -1.51 1.82 -11.16
N GLY A 24 -0.75 2.91 -11.03
CA GLY A 24 -0.49 3.92 -12.07
C GLY A 24 -1.24 5.23 -11.80
N GLY A 25 -0.62 6.35 -12.18
CA GLY A 25 -1.11 7.72 -11.93
C GLY A 25 -1.54 8.48 -13.19
N ASP A 26 -1.54 7.83 -14.35
CA ASP A 26 -2.06 8.42 -15.59
C ASP A 26 -3.60 8.49 -15.58
N LEU A 27 -4.16 9.37 -16.41
CA LEU A 27 -5.59 9.66 -16.41
C LEU A 27 -6.45 8.42 -16.70
N GLU A 28 -6.02 7.58 -17.65
CA GLU A 28 -6.77 6.38 -18.04
C GLU A 28 -6.84 5.38 -16.88
N THR A 29 -5.72 5.17 -16.20
CA THR A 29 -5.63 4.32 -15.01
C THR A 29 -6.47 4.85 -13.84
N ILE A 30 -6.48 6.17 -13.63
CA ILE A 30 -7.29 6.80 -12.58
C ILE A 30 -8.78 6.58 -12.87
N VAL A 31 -9.23 6.86 -14.10
CA VAL A 31 -10.61 6.62 -14.53
C VAL A 31 -10.99 5.16 -14.31
N THR A 32 -10.14 4.22 -14.75
CA THR A 32 -10.34 2.79 -14.53
C THR A 32 -10.47 2.43 -13.05
N THR A 33 -9.62 3.02 -12.21
CA THR A 33 -9.62 2.79 -10.75
C THR A 33 -10.88 3.32 -10.07
N VAL A 34 -11.36 4.49 -10.48
CA VAL A 34 -12.57 5.12 -9.90
C VAL A 34 -13.83 4.38 -10.35
N HIS A 35 -13.92 4.00 -11.62
CA HIS A 35 -15.12 3.33 -12.15
C HIS A 35 -15.17 1.83 -11.86
N GLY A 36 -14.03 1.14 -11.96
CA GLY A 36 -13.92 -0.31 -11.75
C GLY A 36 -13.61 -0.73 -10.33
N GLY A 37 -13.19 0.21 -9.47
CA GLY A 37 -12.69 -0.09 -8.14
C GLY A 37 -11.36 -0.85 -8.14
N ARG A 38 -10.84 -1.16 -6.95
CA ARG A 38 -9.63 -1.97 -6.74
C ARG A 38 -9.82 -2.88 -5.53
N GLN A 39 -9.27 -4.08 -5.62
CA GLN A 39 -9.28 -5.09 -4.55
C GLN A 39 -7.87 -5.64 -4.36
N GLY A 40 -6.97 -4.79 -3.87
CA GLY A 40 -5.63 -5.21 -3.48
C GLY A 40 -5.70 -6.25 -2.36
N HIS A 41 -4.95 -7.34 -2.49
CA HIS A 41 -4.91 -8.41 -1.49
C HIS A 41 -3.46 -8.65 -1.06
N MET A 42 -3.18 -8.39 0.21
CA MET A 42 -1.96 -8.83 0.86
C MET A 42 -2.25 -10.18 1.53
N PRO A 43 -1.68 -11.30 1.05
CA PRO A 43 -1.90 -12.60 1.66
C PRO A 43 -1.26 -12.66 3.05
N THR A 44 -1.80 -13.52 3.90
CA THR A 44 -1.14 -13.87 5.17
C THR A 44 0.12 -14.71 4.91
N TRP A 45 1.09 -14.58 5.81
CA TRP A 45 2.34 -15.33 5.78
C TRP A 45 2.41 -16.43 6.85
N ASP A 46 1.44 -16.51 7.76
CA ASP A 46 1.48 -17.38 8.95
C ASP A 46 1.61 -18.88 8.64
N GLU A 47 1.14 -19.33 7.48
CA GLU A 47 1.24 -20.73 7.04
C GLU A 47 2.52 -21.03 6.24
N ARG A 48 3.30 -19.99 5.90
CA ARG A 48 4.46 -20.07 5.01
C ARG A 48 5.76 -19.76 5.71
N LEU A 49 5.72 -18.95 6.76
CA LEU A 49 6.87 -18.47 7.51
C LEU A 49 6.65 -18.67 9.00
N THR A 50 7.74 -18.94 9.71
CA THR A 50 7.74 -18.99 11.17
C THR A 50 7.53 -17.58 11.76
N PRO A 51 7.06 -17.46 13.01
CA PRO A 51 6.93 -16.17 13.67
C PRO A 51 8.25 -15.37 13.76
N ALA A 52 9.40 -16.05 13.81
CA ALA A 52 10.70 -15.41 13.82
C ALA A 52 11.03 -14.79 12.45
N GLU A 53 10.78 -15.53 11.36
CA GLU A 53 10.98 -15.04 9.99
C GLU A 53 10.07 -13.86 9.64
N ILE A 54 8.79 -13.89 10.06
CA ILE A 54 7.86 -12.77 9.86
C ILE A 54 8.38 -11.51 10.56
N LYS A 55 8.90 -11.63 11.79
CA LYS A 55 9.50 -10.49 12.52
C LYS A 55 10.72 -9.94 11.81
N ILE A 56 11.62 -10.80 11.33
CA ILE A 56 12.81 -10.39 10.59
C ILE A 56 12.42 -9.66 9.30
N LEU A 57 11.44 -10.20 8.56
CA LEU A 57 10.94 -9.57 7.34
C LEU A 57 10.31 -8.20 7.61
N ALA A 58 9.52 -8.07 8.69
CA ALA A 58 8.95 -6.79 9.09
C ALA A 58 10.02 -5.74 9.40
N LEU A 59 11.10 -6.14 10.11
CA LEU A 59 12.23 -5.25 10.38
C LEU A 59 12.96 -4.84 9.10
N TYR A 60 13.16 -5.78 8.17
CA TYR A 60 13.79 -5.51 6.88
C TYR A 60 12.98 -4.49 6.04
N VAL A 61 11.67 -4.69 5.90
CA VAL A 61 10.78 -3.77 5.16
C VAL A 61 10.75 -2.39 5.83
N TYR A 62 10.73 -2.33 7.16
CA TYR A 62 10.81 -1.07 7.89
C TYR A 62 12.12 -0.33 7.61
N GLN A 63 13.26 -1.01 7.68
CA GLN A 63 14.56 -0.42 7.37
C GLN A 63 14.61 0.09 5.92
N LEU A 64 14.07 -0.66 4.96
CA LEU A 64 14.06 -0.26 3.55
C LEU A 64 13.34 1.07 3.33
N GLY A 65 12.23 1.31 4.03
CA GLY A 65 11.49 2.57 3.96
C GLY A 65 12.20 3.75 4.66
N VAL A 66 13.08 3.47 5.63
CA VAL A 66 13.93 4.52 6.24
C VAL A 66 15.07 4.92 5.30
N GLU A 67 15.65 3.96 4.59
CA GLU A 67 16.74 4.22 3.64
C GLU A 67 16.25 4.89 2.35
N ASN A 68 15.01 4.60 1.92
CA ASN A 68 14.39 5.17 0.72
C ASN A 68 13.02 5.80 1.07
N PRO A 69 13.01 7.04 1.60
CA PRO A 69 11.78 7.71 2.03
C PRO A 69 10.84 8.12 0.89
#